data_AF-A0A843HUS9-F1
#
_entry.id   AF-A0A843HUS9-F1
#
_cell.length_a   1.000
_cell.length_b   1.000
_cell.length_c   1.000
_cell.angle_alpha   90.00
_cell.angle_beta   90.00
_cell.angle_gamma   90.00
#
_symmetry.space_group_name_H-M   'P 1'
#
loop_
_entity.id
_entity.type
_entity.pdbx_description
1 polymer ?
#
loop_
_entity_poly.entity_id
_entity_poly.type
_entity_poly.pdbx_seq_one_letter_code
_entity_poly.pdbx_strand_id
1 'polypeptide(L)'
;MGSKSRYTGDWSSVDCTCNILNKKASIFNYVMFMLDRTNQMFEYKGLPDTIPPYMLELYLQINGHIGWLRWNDDLYALPGSWGGAPDPYYRPTHYIIANPALGGSQDCKIVNNLPPYDRVAWDDKPDCVLMRNDTLMRGLFYMYSRYATELAENDISIRSAQINSRQQTILVGNTDSEIASARAYINALEEGKLEAVMDQSMVTSGIRPTNVSVQSANVIIQLIELQQYLKASWYNDIGLNANFNMKREYLSEEELASQTDTLIPLIDDMLACRKEAIEVINNTFGTNISVDKNSAWLNKQEQLDTEQEIKQSQIESTKAESEDKEGEDKDE
;
A
#
# COMPACT_ATOMS: atom_id res chain seq x y z
N MET A 1 -11.29 -31.06 16.98
CA MET A 1 -11.03 -31.66 15.64
C MET A 1 -11.60 -30.71 14.60
N GLY A 2 -10.78 -30.25 13.66
CA GLY A 2 -11.22 -29.39 12.54
C GLY A 2 -10.42 -28.11 12.34
N SER A 3 -9.09 -28.21 12.20
CA SER A 3 -8.29 -27.18 11.53
C SER A 3 -8.79 -27.09 10.08
N LYS A 4 -9.54 -26.03 9.74
CA LYS A 4 -9.93 -25.77 8.35
C LYS A 4 -8.70 -25.23 7.61
N SER A 5 -8.09 -26.13 6.83
CA SER A 5 -7.12 -25.79 5.80
C SER A 5 -7.66 -24.67 4.91
N ARG A 6 -6.87 -23.61 4.71
CA ARG A 6 -7.23 -22.44 3.88
C ARG A 6 -7.32 -22.74 2.37
N TYR A 7 -7.08 -23.99 1.94
CA TYR A 7 -6.92 -24.36 0.53
C TYR A 7 -7.81 -25.51 0.06
N THR A 8 -9.04 -25.62 0.57
CA THR A 8 -10.06 -26.49 -0.03
C THR A 8 -11.32 -25.68 -0.29
N GLY A 9 -11.60 -25.43 -1.57
CA GLY A 9 -12.69 -24.59 -2.06
C GLY A 9 -14.07 -25.20 -1.83
N ASP A 10 -14.52 -25.19 -0.59
CA ASP A 10 -15.94 -25.25 -0.26
C ASP A 10 -16.48 -23.81 -0.17
N TRP A 11 -17.03 -23.35 -1.29
CA TRP A 11 -17.65 -22.02 -1.44
C TRP A 11 -19.12 -22.00 -0.97
N SER A 12 -19.63 -23.10 -0.40
CA SER A 12 -21.01 -23.13 0.13
C SER A 12 -21.14 -22.42 1.48
N SER A 13 -20.00 -22.13 2.13
CA SER A 13 -19.91 -21.35 3.36
C SER A 13 -19.20 -20.01 3.14
N VAL A 14 -19.48 -19.31 2.05
CA VAL A 14 -19.13 -17.88 1.98
C VAL A 14 -20.03 -17.12 2.97
N ASP A 15 -19.82 -17.35 4.26
CA ASP A 15 -19.92 -16.31 5.27
C ASP A 15 -18.64 -15.49 5.12
N CYS A 16 -18.59 -14.70 4.04
CA CYS A 16 -17.51 -13.78 3.78
C CYS A 16 -17.55 -12.73 4.89
N THR A 17 -16.72 -12.94 5.91
CA THR A 17 -16.47 -12.03 7.03
C THR A 17 -15.94 -10.65 6.61
N CYS A 18 -16.14 -10.20 5.36
CA CYS A 18 -16.06 -8.81 4.94
C CYS A 18 -17.26 -8.01 5.49
N ASN A 19 -17.57 -8.17 6.78
CA ASN A 19 -18.45 -7.25 7.46
C ASN A 19 -17.76 -5.89 7.48
N ILE A 20 -18.25 -4.96 6.66
CA ILE A 20 -17.77 -3.58 6.54
C ILE A 20 -17.76 -2.88 7.92
N LEU A 21 -18.61 -3.30 8.87
CA LEU A 21 -18.63 -2.77 10.23
C LEU A 21 -17.44 -3.22 11.08
N ASN A 22 -16.79 -4.34 10.73
CA ASN A 22 -15.55 -4.75 11.38
C ASN A 22 -14.36 -4.00 10.75
N LYS A 23 -14.15 -2.78 11.24
CA LYS A 23 -13.09 -1.88 10.76
C LYS A 23 -11.70 -2.52 10.78
N LYS A 24 -11.34 -3.25 11.84
CA LYS A 24 -10.01 -3.88 11.95
C LYS A 24 -9.77 -4.93 10.86
N ALA A 25 -10.77 -5.77 10.59
CA ALA A 25 -10.68 -6.78 9.54
C ALA A 25 -10.64 -6.15 8.14
N SER A 26 -11.44 -5.10 7.90
CA SER A 26 -11.44 -4.36 6.64
C SER A 26 -10.09 -3.69 6.37
N ILE A 27 -9.52 -2.98 7.36
CA ILE A 27 -8.19 -2.35 7.26
C ILE A 27 -7.13 -3.40 6.93
N PHE A 28 -7.12 -4.51 7.68
CA PHE A 28 -6.15 -5.58 7.45
C PHE A 28 -6.23 -6.12 6.02
N ASN A 29 -7.44 -6.38 5.51
CA ASN A 29 -7.62 -6.86 4.14
C ASN A 29 -7.11 -5.85 3.11
N TYR A 30 -7.42 -4.55 3.25
CA TYR A 30 -6.91 -3.52 2.35
C TYR A 30 -5.37 -3.48 2.33
N VAL A 31 -4.74 -3.54 3.51
CA VAL A 31 -3.28 -3.55 3.61
C VAL A 31 -2.70 -4.81 2.96
N MET A 32 -3.26 -5.99 3.23
CA MET A 32 -2.78 -7.25 2.64
C MET A 32 -2.89 -7.25 1.12
N PHE A 33 -4.00 -6.77 0.55
CA PHE A 33 -4.17 -6.67 -0.90
C PHE A 33 -3.14 -5.75 -1.55
N MET A 34 -2.75 -4.68 -0.87
CA MET A 34 -1.75 -3.75 -1.39
C MET A 34 -0.33 -4.29 -1.26
N LEU A 35 0.00 -4.97 -0.15
CA LEU A 35 1.28 -5.67 0.00
C LEU A 35 1.46 -6.77 -1.05
N ASP A 36 0.40 -7.50 -1.41
CA ASP A 36 0.47 -8.54 -2.45
C ASP A 36 0.85 -7.94 -3.82
N ARG A 37 0.31 -6.75 -4.13
CA ARG A 37 0.64 -6.04 -5.37
C ARG A 37 2.08 -5.51 -5.36
N THR A 38 2.51 -4.91 -4.26
CA THR A 38 3.86 -4.33 -4.16
C THR A 38 4.94 -5.37 -3.89
N ASN A 39 4.59 -6.61 -3.58
CA ASN A 39 5.54 -7.72 -3.53
C ASN A 39 6.23 -7.91 -4.90
N GLN A 40 5.50 -7.67 -6.00
CA GLN A 40 6.02 -7.80 -7.36
C GLN A 40 6.69 -6.52 -7.89
N MET A 41 6.97 -5.54 -7.02
CA MET A 41 7.56 -4.26 -7.44
C MET A 41 9.03 -4.40 -7.85
N PHE A 42 9.76 -5.31 -7.20
CA PHE A 42 11.18 -5.58 -7.44
C PHE A 42 11.41 -7.05 -7.78
N GLU A 43 12.29 -7.30 -8.72
CA GLU A 43 12.74 -8.64 -9.08
C GLU A 43 14.19 -8.83 -8.65
N TYR A 44 14.46 -9.95 -7.98
CA TYR A 44 15.78 -10.33 -7.53
C TYR A 44 16.29 -11.51 -8.34
N LYS A 45 17.54 -11.43 -8.81
CA LYS A 45 18.22 -12.51 -9.55
C LYS A 45 19.40 -13.01 -8.74
N GLY A 46 19.63 -14.33 -8.75
CA GLY A 46 20.76 -14.95 -8.05
C GLY A 46 20.58 -15.12 -6.53
N LEU A 47 19.34 -15.07 -6.02
CA LEU A 47 19.06 -15.34 -4.61
C LEU A 47 19.35 -16.81 -4.24
N PRO A 48 19.91 -17.08 -3.05
CA PRO A 48 20.01 -18.45 -2.51
C PRO A 48 18.63 -19.08 -2.26
N ASP A 49 18.55 -20.41 -2.34
CA ASP A 49 17.31 -21.17 -2.09
C ASP A 49 16.71 -20.97 -0.69
N THR A 50 17.56 -20.58 0.27
CA THR A 50 17.17 -20.27 1.65
C THR A 50 16.39 -18.97 1.80
N ILE A 51 16.36 -18.12 0.76
CA ILE A 51 15.75 -16.78 0.79
C ILE A 51 14.65 -16.69 -0.26
N PRO A 52 13.38 -16.92 0.14
CA PRO A 52 12.26 -16.72 -0.77
C PRO A 52 12.10 -15.23 -1.10
N PRO A 53 12.07 -14.82 -2.39
CA PRO A 53 11.99 -13.41 -2.79
C PRO A 53 10.74 -12.72 -2.24
N TYR A 54 9.60 -13.43 -2.22
CA TYR A 54 8.34 -12.86 -1.74
C TYR A 54 8.36 -12.56 -0.23
N MET A 55 9.10 -13.33 0.56
CA MET A 55 9.25 -13.10 2.01
C MET A 55 10.23 -11.97 2.28
N LEU A 56 11.30 -11.88 1.48
CA LEU A 56 12.28 -10.80 1.56
C LEU A 56 11.59 -9.43 1.39
N GLU A 57 10.82 -9.26 0.31
CA GLU A 57 10.09 -8.01 0.06
C GLU A 57 9.01 -7.76 1.11
N LEU A 58 8.26 -8.79 1.51
CA LEU A 58 7.22 -8.62 2.53
C LEU A 58 7.80 -8.11 3.85
N TYR A 59 8.92 -8.67 4.31
CA TYR A 59 9.56 -8.24 5.55
C TYR A 59 10.17 -6.84 5.43
N LEU A 60 10.77 -6.50 4.29
CA LEU A 60 11.26 -5.14 4.03
C LEU A 60 10.12 -4.12 4.07
N GLN A 61 9.00 -4.40 3.38
CA GLN A 61 7.88 -3.47 3.30
C GLN A 61 7.13 -3.31 4.63
N ILE A 62 7.08 -4.35 5.46
CA ILE A 62 6.41 -4.31 6.77
C ILE A 62 7.31 -3.68 7.84
N ASN A 63 8.56 -4.14 7.98
CA ASN A 63 9.44 -3.73 9.07
C ASN A 63 10.32 -2.53 8.70
N GLY A 64 10.41 -2.18 7.42
CA GLY A 64 11.28 -1.12 6.92
C GLY A 64 12.75 -1.51 6.79
N HIS A 65 13.13 -2.69 7.27
CA HIS A 65 14.50 -3.20 7.21
C HIS A 65 14.54 -4.74 7.32
N ILE A 66 15.66 -5.32 6.90
CA ILE A 66 15.97 -6.74 7.08
C ILE A 66 17.48 -6.92 7.26
N GLY A 67 17.88 -7.92 8.04
CA GLY A 67 19.29 -8.25 8.26
C GLY A 67 19.67 -9.50 7.47
N TRP A 68 20.79 -9.41 6.75
CA TRP A 68 21.41 -10.51 6.02
C TRP A 68 22.59 -11.06 6.80
N LEU A 69 22.60 -12.35 7.07
CA LEU A 69 23.64 -13.00 7.88
C LEU A 69 23.79 -14.47 7.52
N ARG A 70 24.94 -15.04 7.87
CA ARG A 70 25.12 -16.50 7.88
C ARG A 70 24.67 -17.09 9.20
N TRP A 71 23.84 -18.14 9.11
CA TRP A 71 23.39 -18.94 10.23
C TRP A 71 23.58 -20.42 9.87
N ASN A 72 24.40 -21.14 10.65
CA ASN A 72 24.76 -22.54 10.36
C ASN A 72 25.24 -22.73 8.90
N ASP A 73 26.20 -21.93 8.46
CA ASP A 73 26.82 -21.90 7.12
C ASP A 73 25.95 -21.39 5.95
N ASP A 74 24.62 -21.33 6.13
CA ASP A 74 23.68 -20.84 5.13
C ASP A 74 23.39 -19.33 5.27
N LEU A 75 23.14 -18.65 4.15
CA LEU A 75 22.78 -17.23 4.13
C LEU A 75 21.26 -17.08 4.33
N TYR A 76 20.85 -16.23 5.27
CA TYR A 76 19.45 -15.90 5.51
C TYR A 76 19.23 -14.39 5.53
N ALA A 77 18.00 -13.98 5.17
CA ALA A 77 17.53 -12.62 5.34
C ALA A 77 16.32 -12.64 6.30
N LEU A 78 16.48 -12.05 7.49
CA LEU A 78 15.51 -12.17 8.58
C LEU A 78 15.20 -10.82 9.24
N PRO A 79 13.95 -10.62 9.70
CA PRO A 79 13.61 -9.49 10.54
C PRO A 79 14.26 -9.64 11.91
N GLY A 80 14.64 -8.53 12.51
CA GLY A 80 15.35 -8.49 13.78
C GLY A 80 15.16 -7.14 14.48
N SER A 81 15.91 -6.92 15.55
CA SER A 81 15.91 -5.69 16.31
C SER A 81 17.29 -5.04 16.28
N TRP A 82 17.32 -3.73 16.43
CA TRP A 82 18.55 -2.96 16.49
C TRP A 82 19.15 -2.99 17.89
N GLY A 83 20.48 -2.99 17.97
CA GLY A 83 21.19 -2.91 19.23
C GLY A 83 22.60 -2.34 19.08
N GLY A 84 23.39 -2.50 20.14
CA GLY A 84 24.78 -2.06 20.20
C GLY A 84 24.94 -0.58 20.53
N ALA A 85 26.19 -0.17 20.70
CA ALA A 85 26.53 1.25 20.86
C ALA A 85 26.34 1.96 19.50
N PRO A 86 25.80 3.18 19.46
CA PRO A 86 25.60 3.89 18.21
C PRO A 86 26.91 4.17 17.47
N ASP A 87 26.83 4.25 16.15
CA ASP A 87 27.90 4.77 15.30
C ASP A 87 28.01 6.31 15.41
N PRO A 88 29.00 6.97 14.76
CA PRO A 88 29.14 8.44 14.77
C PRO A 88 27.91 9.22 14.27
N TYR A 89 27.01 8.57 13.53
CA TYR A 89 25.75 9.14 13.03
C TYR A 89 24.53 8.67 13.83
N TYR A 90 24.73 8.08 15.01
CA TYR A 90 23.69 7.53 15.87
C TYR A 90 22.86 6.40 15.23
N ARG A 91 23.46 5.67 14.30
CA ARG A 91 22.86 4.48 13.67
C ARG A 91 23.19 3.23 14.47
N PRO A 92 22.35 2.19 14.38
CA PRO A 92 22.60 0.94 15.08
C PRO A 92 23.81 0.20 14.49
N THR A 93 24.57 -0.45 15.35
CA THR A 93 25.78 -1.19 14.98
C THR A 93 25.63 -2.69 15.15
N HIS A 94 24.64 -3.13 15.94
CA HIS A 94 24.30 -4.54 16.07
C HIS A 94 22.90 -4.82 15.52
N TYR A 95 22.73 -6.03 15.00
CA TYR A 95 21.46 -6.58 14.56
C TYR A 95 21.19 -7.89 15.28
N ILE A 96 20.11 -7.92 16.06
CA ILE A 96 19.73 -9.04 16.91
C ILE A 96 18.57 -9.77 16.26
N ILE A 97 18.77 -11.03 15.90
CA ILE A 97 17.74 -11.87 15.28
C ILE A 97 17.39 -12.98 16.25
N ALA A 98 16.11 -13.17 16.51
CA ALA A 98 15.59 -14.29 17.26
C ALA A 98 14.63 -15.07 16.37
N ASN A 99 15.03 -16.29 15.97
CA ASN A 99 14.19 -17.15 15.15
C ASN A 99 14.10 -18.55 15.78
N PRO A 100 12.92 -18.92 16.35
CA PRO A 100 12.70 -20.25 16.91
C PRO A 100 12.95 -21.40 15.93
N ALA A 101 12.70 -21.19 14.62
CA ALA A 101 12.91 -22.22 13.61
C ALA A 101 14.41 -22.51 13.36
N LEU A 102 15.28 -21.53 13.62
CA LEU A 102 16.75 -21.67 13.52
C LEU A 102 17.41 -22.03 14.86
N GLY A 103 16.61 -22.22 15.90
CA GLY A 103 17.06 -22.76 17.19
C GLY A 103 17.69 -21.75 18.13
N GLY A 104 17.50 -20.44 17.95
CA GLY A 104 18.02 -19.46 18.91
C GLY A 104 17.95 -18.00 18.49
N SER A 105 18.78 -17.21 19.16
CA SER A 105 19.04 -15.80 18.84
C SER A 105 20.51 -15.59 18.49
N GLN A 106 20.78 -14.77 17.48
CA GLN A 106 22.12 -14.38 17.07
C GLN A 106 22.22 -12.86 17.09
N ASP A 107 23.33 -12.37 17.63
CA ASP A 107 23.68 -10.96 17.66
C ASP A 107 24.87 -10.73 16.72
N CYS A 108 24.64 -9.94 15.68
CA CYS A 108 25.58 -9.72 14.58
C CYS A 108 26.01 -8.26 14.50
N LYS A 109 27.21 -8.00 13.97
CA LYS A 109 27.66 -6.64 13.68
C LYS A 109 27.19 -6.19 12.29
N ILE A 110 26.69 -4.96 12.21
CA ILE A 110 26.22 -4.35 10.97
C ILE A 110 27.41 -3.76 10.22
N VAL A 111 27.79 -4.37 9.09
CA VAL A 111 29.01 -4.02 8.33
C VAL A 111 28.83 -2.78 7.46
N ASN A 112 27.60 -2.49 7.01
CA ASN A 112 27.33 -1.33 6.15
C ASN A 112 27.22 0.01 6.92
N ASN A 113 27.18 -0.02 8.25
CA ASN A 113 27.24 1.18 9.08
C ASN A 113 28.67 1.41 9.57
N LEU A 114 28.95 2.61 10.08
CA LEU A 114 30.26 2.91 10.63
C LEU A 114 30.49 2.14 11.95
N PRO A 115 31.74 1.79 12.25
CA PRO A 115 32.06 1.11 13.50
C PRO A 115 31.78 2.03 14.71
N PRO A 116 31.30 1.47 15.83
CA PRO A 116 31.10 2.22 17.07
C PRO A 116 32.43 2.66 17.69
N TYR A 117 32.35 3.52 18.72
CA TYR A 117 33.51 3.89 19.54
C TYR A 117 34.16 2.66 20.21
N ASP A 118 33.35 1.74 20.74
CA ASP A 118 33.81 0.49 21.34
C ASP A 118 33.93 -0.61 20.28
N ARG A 119 35.12 -0.76 19.69
CA ARG A 119 35.37 -1.70 18.60
C ARG A 119 35.62 -3.13 19.05
N VAL A 120 36.08 -3.35 20.28
CA VAL A 120 36.52 -4.68 20.74
C VAL A 120 35.34 -5.64 20.78
N ALA A 121 34.25 -5.23 21.44
CA ALA A 121 33.03 -6.04 21.51
C ALA A 121 32.28 -6.13 20.16
N TRP A 122 32.52 -5.19 19.26
CA TRP A 122 31.90 -5.14 17.94
C TRP A 122 32.59 -6.12 16.98
N ASP A 123 33.92 -6.13 16.94
CA ASP A 123 34.69 -6.94 15.98
C ASP A 123 34.54 -8.45 16.19
N ASP A 124 34.31 -8.89 17.43
CA ASP A 124 34.13 -10.31 17.80
C ASP A 124 32.81 -10.93 17.28
N LYS A 125 31.87 -10.11 16.79
CA LYS A 125 30.55 -10.58 16.33
C LYS A 125 30.56 -11.00 14.85
N PRO A 126 29.68 -11.95 14.47
CA PRO A 126 29.51 -12.34 13.08
C PRO A 126 28.98 -11.18 12.22
N ASP A 127 29.40 -11.14 10.96
CA ASP A 127 29.01 -10.11 10.00
C ASP A 127 27.53 -10.20 9.62
N CYS A 128 26.86 -9.05 9.57
CA CYS A 128 25.52 -8.87 9.05
C CYS A 128 25.45 -7.61 8.19
N VAL A 129 24.65 -7.66 7.12
CA VAL A 129 24.36 -6.49 6.29
C VAL A 129 22.91 -6.05 6.51
N LEU A 130 22.73 -4.79 6.88
CA LEU A 130 21.41 -4.19 7.05
C LEU A 130 20.88 -3.68 5.71
N MET A 131 19.84 -4.31 5.19
CA MET A 131 19.14 -3.83 4.01
C MET A 131 17.94 -2.99 4.44
N ARG A 132 17.92 -1.74 3.98
CA ARG A 132 16.84 -0.79 4.28
C ARG A 132 15.78 -0.86 3.19
N ASN A 133 14.52 -0.69 3.57
CA ASN A 133 13.45 -0.54 2.59
C ASN A 133 13.52 0.82 1.90
N ASP A 134 13.65 1.88 2.68
CA ASP A 134 13.71 3.30 2.31
C ASP A 134 14.77 4.01 3.17
N THR A 135 15.16 5.23 2.82
CA THR A 135 16.22 5.98 3.51
C THR A 135 15.99 6.07 5.03
N LEU A 136 14.73 6.18 5.46
CA LEU A 136 14.33 6.30 6.88
C LEU A 136 13.91 4.98 7.54
N MET A 137 14.01 3.84 6.84
CA MET A 137 13.61 2.52 7.34
C MET A 137 12.16 2.46 7.85
N ARG A 138 11.23 3.20 7.24
CA ARG A 138 9.83 3.23 7.68
C ARG A 138 9.00 2.06 7.14
N GLY A 139 9.33 1.58 5.95
CA GLY A 139 8.49 0.62 5.24
C GLY A 139 7.24 1.28 4.64
N LEU A 140 6.39 0.45 4.01
CA LEU A 140 5.14 0.87 3.38
C LEU A 140 3.92 0.67 4.28
N PHE A 141 4.06 -0.14 5.33
CA PHE A 141 2.95 -0.52 6.20
C PHE A 141 2.24 0.67 6.88
N TYR A 142 3.00 1.69 7.29
CA TYR A 142 2.42 2.90 7.90
C TYR A 142 1.53 3.66 6.91
N MET A 143 2.03 3.90 5.69
CA MET A 143 1.29 4.57 4.63
C MET A 143 0.04 3.78 4.25
N TYR A 144 0.18 2.46 4.15
CA TYR A 144 -0.94 1.57 3.82
C TYR A 144 -2.01 1.56 4.90
N SER A 145 -1.60 1.56 6.16
CA SER A 145 -2.52 1.61 7.30
C SER A 145 -3.32 2.91 7.33
N ARG A 146 -2.72 4.04 6.95
CA ARG A 146 -3.41 5.33 6.83
C ARG A 146 -4.50 5.26 5.76
N TYR A 147 -4.14 4.94 4.51
CA TYR A 147 -5.11 4.87 3.41
C TYR A 147 -6.20 3.83 3.66
N ALA A 148 -5.84 2.65 4.17
CA ALA A 148 -6.79 1.60 4.52
C ALA A 148 -7.78 2.05 5.61
N THR A 149 -7.34 2.87 6.57
CA THR A 149 -8.22 3.42 7.61
C THR A 149 -9.23 4.40 7.02
N GLU A 150 -8.78 5.32 6.16
CA GLU A 150 -9.63 6.31 5.49
C GLU A 150 -10.66 5.61 4.57
N LEU A 151 -10.24 4.62 3.79
CA LEU A 151 -11.13 3.84 2.91
C LEU A 151 -12.17 3.03 3.71
N ALA A 152 -11.77 2.41 4.82
CA ALA A 152 -12.68 1.65 5.66
C ALA A 152 -13.73 2.55 6.36
N GLU A 153 -13.35 3.76 6.78
CA GLU A 153 -14.30 4.74 7.32
C GLU A 153 -15.30 5.21 6.26
N ASN A 154 -14.82 5.41 5.03
CA ASN A 154 -15.67 5.80 3.92
C ASN A 154 -16.66 4.67 3.53
N ASP A 155 -16.22 3.41 3.50
CA ASP A 155 -17.10 2.27 3.24
C ASP A 155 -18.25 2.16 4.27
N ILE A 156 -17.97 2.43 5.56
CA ILE A 156 -19.00 2.49 6.62
C ILE A 156 -19.97 3.65 6.37
N SER A 157 -19.45 4.81 5.95
CA SER A 157 -20.24 6.00 5.65
C SER A 157 -21.14 5.79 4.44
N ILE A 158 -20.64 5.15 3.37
CA ILE A 158 -21.42 4.75 2.19
C ILE A 158 -22.56 3.81 2.62
N ARG A 159 -22.26 2.80 3.46
CA ARG A 159 -23.28 1.89 3.98
C ARG A 159 -24.35 2.62 4.79
N SER A 160 -23.97 3.54 5.68
CA SER A 160 -24.93 4.35 6.45
C SER A 160 -25.78 5.24 5.54
N ALA A 161 -25.18 5.91 4.55
CA ALA A 161 -25.89 6.73 3.59
C ALA A 161 -26.89 5.91 2.74
N GLN A 162 -26.51 4.69 2.36
CA GLN A 162 -27.40 3.75 1.66
C GLN A 162 -28.55 3.24 2.53
N ILE A 163 -28.34 3.04 3.83
CA ILE A 163 -29.42 2.67 4.76
C ILE A 163 -30.36 3.87 4.95
N ASN A 164 -29.81 5.07 5.18
CA ASN A 164 -30.60 6.29 5.36
C ASN A 164 -31.41 6.66 4.11
N SER A 165 -30.88 6.42 2.91
CA SER A 165 -31.65 6.63 1.68
C SER A 165 -32.84 5.68 1.53
N ARG A 166 -32.80 4.50 2.19
CA ARG A 166 -33.92 3.57 2.27
C ARG A 166 -34.88 3.85 3.43
N GLN A 167 -34.41 4.46 4.52
CA GLN A 167 -35.19 4.81 5.71
C GLN A 167 -36.07 6.08 5.57
N GLN A 168 -36.35 6.54 4.35
CA GLN A 168 -37.13 7.77 4.09
C GLN A 168 -38.58 7.76 4.64
N THR A 169 -39.02 6.68 5.28
CA THR A 169 -40.33 6.58 5.93
C THR A 169 -40.19 6.66 7.44
N ILE A 170 -40.55 7.79 8.05
CA ILE A 170 -40.77 7.86 9.51
C ILE A 170 -42.10 7.16 9.81
N LEU A 171 -42.04 6.09 10.61
CA LEU A 171 -43.23 5.41 11.15
C LEU A 171 -43.50 5.95 12.56
N VAL A 172 -44.57 6.71 12.72
CA VAL A 172 -45.04 7.21 14.03
C VAL A 172 -46.08 6.23 14.55
N GLY A 173 -45.82 5.58 15.68
CA GLY A 173 -46.79 4.74 16.40
C GLY A 173 -47.13 5.37 17.75
N ASN A 174 -48.41 5.40 18.11
CA ASN A 174 -48.91 5.93 19.38
C ASN A 174 -49.11 4.83 20.45
N THR A 175 -49.07 3.55 20.07
CA THR A 175 -49.28 2.38 20.95
C THR A 175 -48.11 1.37 20.88
N ASP A 176 -47.89 0.61 21.95
CA ASP A 176 -46.80 -0.39 22.04
C ASP A 176 -46.83 -1.45 20.92
N SER A 177 -48.03 -1.77 20.43
CA SER A 177 -48.21 -2.69 19.30
C SER A 177 -47.69 -2.09 17.98
N GLU A 178 -47.87 -0.79 17.75
CA GLU A 178 -47.41 -0.11 16.53
C GLU A 178 -45.87 0.02 16.52
N ILE A 179 -45.26 0.20 17.69
CA ILE A 179 -43.79 0.25 17.85
C ILE A 179 -43.16 -1.12 17.55
N ALA A 180 -43.78 -2.22 17.98
CA ALA A 180 -43.30 -3.57 17.67
C ALA A 180 -43.33 -3.87 16.16
N SER A 181 -44.41 -3.46 15.47
CA SER A 181 -44.53 -3.58 14.01
C SER A 181 -43.52 -2.69 13.27
N ALA A 182 -43.24 -1.48 13.75
CA ALA A 182 -42.21 -0.61 13.17
C ALA A 182 -40.80 -1.21 13.31
N ARG A 183 -40.48 -1.87 14.43
CA ARG A 183 -39.21 -2.60 14.61
C ARG A 183 -39.09 -3.80 13.68
N ALA A 184 -40.18 -4.55 13.48
CA ALA A 184 -40.20 -5.64 12.52
C ALA A 184 -40.01 -5.14 11.07
N TYR A 185 -40.58 -3.98 10.73
CA TYR A 185 -40.35 -3.31 9.44
C TYR A 185 -38.89 -2.92 9.25
N ILE A 186 -38.24 -2.29 10.23
CA ILE A 186 -36.82 -1.92 10.17
C ILE A 186 -35.94 -3.16 9.97
N ASN A 187 -36.18 -4.23 10.73
CA ASN A 187 -35.44 -5.49 10.58
C ASN A 187 -35.65 -6.12 9.19
N ALA A 188 -36.87 -6.11 8.65
CA ALA A 188 -37.14 -6.60 7.30
C ALA A 188 -36.46 -5.78 6.20
N LEU A 189 -36.29 -4.48 6.43
CA LEU A 189 -35.60 -3.54 5.54
C LEU A 189 -34.08 -3.73 5.59
N GLU A 190 -33.54 -4.02 6.77
CA GLU A 190 -32.14 -4.46 6.96
C GLU A 190 -31.87 -5.80 6.26
N GLU A 191 -32.85 -6.71 6.25
CA GLU A 191 -32.82 -7.98 5.53
C GLU A 191 -33.12 -7.86 4.01
N GLY A 192 -33.51 -6.68 3.52
CA GLY A 192 -33.73 -6.42 2.09
C GLY A 192 -35.05 -6.97 1.51
N LYS A 193 -36.05 -7.29 2.35
CA LYS A 193 -37.37 -7.75 1.89
C LYS A 193 -38.26 -6.53 1.61
N LEU A 194 -38.53 -6.27 0.32
CA LEU A 194 -39.28 -5.10 -0.17
C LEU A 194 -40.79 -5.14 0.10
N GLU A 195 -41.34 -6.30 0.50
CA GLU A 195 -42.76 -6.48 0.78
C GLU A 195 -43.02 -6.56 2.28
N ALA A 196 -43.22 -5.40 2.91
CA ALA A 196 -43.80 -5.35 4.24
C ALA A 196 -45.28 -4.97 4.11
N VAL A 197 -46.16 -5.94 4.38
CA VAL A 197 -47.62 -5.76 4.39
C VAL A 197 -47.98 -4.70 5.43
N MET A 198 -48.53 -3.58 4.96
CA MET A 198 -49.19 -2.59 5.82
C MET A 198 -50.61 -3.06 6.13
N ASP A 199 -50.94 -3.18 7.41
CA ASP A 199 -52.33 -3.41 7.84
C ASP A 199 -53.18 -2.14 7.59
N GLN A 200 -54.42 -2.32 7.15
CA GLN A 200 -55.33 -1.23 6.78
C GLN A 200 -55.69 -0.33 7.97
N SER A 201 -55.50 -0.84 9.19
CA SER A 201 -55.62 -0.08 10.44
C SER A 201 -54.54 1.02 10.60
N MET A 202 -53.32 0.82 10.07
CA MET A 202 -52.20 1.77 10.13
C MET A 202 -52.39 3.02 9.25
N VAL A 203 -53.24 2.93 8.22
CA VAL A 203 -53.51 4.04 7.28
C VAL A 203 -54.51 5.05 7.87
N THR A 204 -55.32 4.62 8.84
CA THR A 204 -56.48 5.40 9.34
C THR A 204 -56.22 6.09 10.68
N SER A 205 -55.20 5.69 11.45
CA SER A 205 -54.92 6.16 12.83
C SER A 205 -53.73 7.12 12.98
N GLY A 206 -53.35 7.87 11.93
CA GLY A 206 -52.52 9.07 12.09
C GLY A 206 -51.02 8.90 11.82
N ILE A 207 -50.59 7.78 11.22
CA ILE A 207 -49.22 7.63 10.71
C ILE A 207 -49.10 8.49 9.44
N ARG A 208 -48.68 9.75 9.61
CA ARG A 208 -48.36 10.62 8.46
C ARG A 208 -46.89 10.42 8.09
N PRO A 209 -46.57 9.77 6.95
CA PRO A 209 -45.21 9.76 6.46
C PRO A 209 -44.82 11.21 6.15
N THR A 210 -43.97 11.80 7.00
CA THR A 210 -43.39 13.12 6.73
C THR A 210 -42.17 12.87 5.89
N ASN A 211 -42.25 13.15 4.59
CA ASN A 211 -41.11 13.06 3.69
C ASN A 211 -40.02 14.05 4.16
N VAL A 212 -38.95 13.53 4.76
CA VAL A 212 -37.76 14.33 5.07
C VAL A 212 -36.99 14.51 3.76
N SER A 213 -36.79 15.77 3.36
CA SER A 213 -36.33 16.13 2.02
C SER A 213 -35.00 15.50 1.60
N VAL A 214 -35.03 14.87 0.43
CA VAL A 214 -34.03 14.72 -0.65
C VAL A 214 -32.69 15.47 -0.48
N GLN A 215 -31.82 15.04 0.45
CA GLN A 215 -30.39 15.40 0.46
C GLN A 215 -29.44 14.20 0.36
N SER A 216 -29.94 12.96 0.48
CA SER A 216 -29.11 11.75 0.60
C SER A 216 -28.45 11.28 -0.71
N ALA A 217 -29.01 11.60 -1.88
CA ALA A 217 -28.44 11.16 -3.17
C ALA A 217 -27.09 11.84 -3.50
N ASN A 218 -26.95 13.14 -3.21
CA ASN A 218 -25.71 13.88 -3.45
C ASN A 218 -24.58 13.41 -2.52
N VAL A 219 -24.89 13.02 -1.29
CA VAL A 219 -23.91 12.51 -0.31
C VAL A 219 -23.29 11.20 -0.78
N ILE A 220 -24.08 10.28 -1.35
CA ILE A 220 -23.54 9.00 -1.86
C ILE A 220 -22.56 9.24 -3.02
N ILE A 221 -22.86 10.16 -3.93
CA ILE A 221 -21.97 10.51 -5.05
C ILE A 221 -20.65 11.07 -4.51
N GLN A 222 -20.70 12.01 -3.57
CA GLN A 222 -19.51 12.60 -2.94
C GLN A 222 -18.64 11.55 -2.23
N LEU A 223 -19.26 10.59 -1.53
CA LEU A 223 -18.52 9.51 -0.86
C LEU A 223 -17.86 8.55 -1.87
N ILE A 224 -18.51 8.29 -3.01
CA ILE A 224 -17.91 7.49 -4.10
C ILE A 224 -16.72 8.23 -4.72
N GLU A 225 -16.87 9.52 -5.00
CA GLU A 225 -15.77 10.36 -5.51
C GLU A 225 -14.57 10.37 -4.55
N LEU A 226 -14.83 10.53 -3.24
CA LEU A 226 -13.80 10.42 -2.21
C LEU A 226 -13.12 9.04 -2.22
N GLN A 227 -13.89 7.94 -2.34
CA GLN A 227 -13.34 6.59 -2.39
C GLN A 227 -12.37 6.41 -3.56
N GLN A 228 -12.71 6.95 -4.71
CA GLN A 228 -11.87 6.86 -5.92
C GLN A 228 -10.65 7.77 -5.82
N TYR A 229 -10.81 8.97 -5.27
CA TYR A 229 -9.70 9.86 -4.99
C TYR A 229 -8.68 9.21 -4.05
N LEU A 230 -9.12 8.63 -2.92
CA LEU A 230 -8.23 7.95 -1.98
C LEU A 230 -7.49 6.76 -2.62
N LYS A 231 -8.18 5.94 -3.43
CA LYS A 231 -7.54 4.84 -4.16
C LYS A 231 -6.53 5.33 -5.19
N ALA A 232 -6.87 6.37 -5.94
CA ALA A 232 -5.99 6.98 -6.92
C ALA A 232 -4.74 7.56 -6.25
N SER A 233 -4.90 8.34 -5.17
CA SER A 233 -3.80 8.85 -4.36
C SER A 233 -2.91 7.73 -3.82
N TRP A 234 -3.50 6.63 -3.33
CA TRP A 234 -2.70 5.51 -2.85
C TRP A 234 -1.89 4.84 -3.96
N TYR A 235 -2.49 4.60 -5.14
CA TYR A 235 -1.74 4.07 -6.29
C TYR A 235 -0.64 5.02 -6.74
N ASN A 236 -0.93 6.32 -6.74
CA ASN A 236 0.02 7.35 -7.10
C ASN A 236 1.22 7.37 -6.12
N ASP A 237 1.00 7.31 -4.82
CA ASP A 237 2.09 7.27 -3.83
C ASP A 237 3.00 6.03 -3.96
N ILE A 238 2.50 4.93 -4.55
CA ILE A 238 3.31 3.74 -4.89
C ILE A 238 3.76 3.73 -6.35
N GLY A 239 3.67 4.86 -7.04
CA GLY A 239 4.09 5.10 -8.43
C GLY A 239 3.30 4.39 -9.51
N LEU A 240 2.12 3.85 -9.20
CA LEU A 240 1.18 3.39 -10.22
C LEU A 240 0.32 4.57 -10.66
N ASN A 241 0.22 4.81 -11.97
CA ASN A 241 -0.62 5.89 -12.48
C ASN A 241 -2.10 5.50 -12.33
N ALA A 242 -2.83 6.22 -11.49
CA ALA A 242 -4.27 6.12 -11.37
C ALA A 242 -4.92 7.50 -11.43
N ASN A 243 -5.70 7.72 -12.48
CA ASN A 243 -6.44 8.97 -12.67
C ASN A 243 -7.77 8.94 -11.91
N PHE A 244 -8.06 9.99 -11.16
CA PHE A 244 -9.32 10.13 -10.40
C PHE A 244 -10.45 10.80 -11.21
N ASN A 245 -10.16 11.33 -12.40
CA ASN A 245 -11.13 12.12 -13.16
C ASN A 245 -12.28 11.24 -13.69
N MET A 246 -13.47 11.42 -13.13
CA MET A 246 -14.68 10.69 -13.51
C MET A 246 -15.30 11.18 -14.83
N LYS A 247 -14.91 12.36 -15.32
CA LYS A 247 -15.28 12.81 -16.67
C LYS A 247 -14.15 12.44 -17.61
N ARG A 248 -14.48 11.66 -18.64
CA ARG A 248 -13.64 11.45 -19.84
C ARG A 248 -13.48 12.79 -20.56
N GLU A 249 -12.68 13.68 -20.01
CA GLU A 249 -12.00 14.69 -20.81
C GLU A 249 -10.62 14.11 -21.09
N TYR A 250 -10.23 14.15 -22.36
CA TYR A 250 -8.88 13.82 -22.79
C TYR A 250 -7.93 14.74 -22.01
N LEU A 251 -7.31 14.22 -20.94
CA LEU A 251 -6.15 14.86 -20.33
C LEU A 251 -5.12 15.01 -21.45
N SER A 252 -4.56 16.21 -21.61
CA SER A 252 -3.47 16.39 -22.57
C SER A 252 -2.29 15.54 -22.12
N GLU A 253 -1.50 15.04 -23.07
CA GLU A 253 -0.30 14.23 -22.78
C GLU A 253 0.67 15.00 -21.84
N GLU A 254 0.68 16.33 -21.89
CA GLU A 254 1.45 17.20 -21.00
C GLU A 254 0.99 17.20 -19.53
N GLU A 255 -0.32 17.14 -19.26
CA GLU A 255 -0.84 17.04 -17.88
C GLU A 255 -0.58 15.65 -17.28
N LEU A 256 -0.70 14.60 -18.11
CA LEU A 256 -0.33 13.22 -17.76
C LEU A 256 1.18 13.10 -17.45
N ALA A 257 2.04 13.72 -18.25
CA ALA A 257 3.49 13.71 -18.04
C ALA A 257 3.92 14.47 -16.78
N SER A 258 3.34 15.66 -16.52
CA SER A 258 3.66 16.45 -15.33
C SER A 258 3.28 15.75 -14.02
N GLN A 259 2.22 14.95 -14.03
CA GLN A 259 1.84 14.13 -12.88
C GLN A 259 2.80 12.94 -12.69
N THR A 260 3.34 12.40 -13.79
CA THR A 260 4.29 11.28 -13.82
C THR A 260 5.64 11.61 -13.18
N ASP A 261 6.13 12.84 -13.34
CA ASP A 261 7.39 13.30 -12.74
C ASP A 261 7.36 13.37 -11.19
N THR A 262 6.17 13.50 -10.58
CA THR A 262 6.02 13.56 -9.11
C THR A 262 5.92 12.16 -8.47
N LEU A 263 5.70 11.11 -9.27
CA LEU A 263 5.21 9.80 -8.83
C LEU A 263 6.30 8.78 -8.38
N ILE A 264 7.58 9.12 -8.45
CA ILE A 264 8.69 8.13 -8.45
C ILE A 264 9.74 8.27 -7.32
N PRO A 265 9.93 9.43 -6.64
CA PRO A 265 11.04 9.59 -5.70
C PRO A 265 11.13 8.49 -4.62
N LEU A 266 9.99 8.02 -4.11
CA LEU A 266 9.97 6.97 -3.09
C LEU A 266 10.41 5.61 -3.65
N ILE A 267 10.02 5.26 -4.87
CA ILE A 267 10.37 3.97 -5.48
C ILE A 267 11.84 3.94 -5.86
N ASP A 268 12.37 5.06 -6.35
CA ASP A 268 13.79 5.19 -6.65
C ASP A 268 14.64 5.15 -5.38
N ASP A 269 14.22 5.81 -4.30
CA ASP A 269 14.86 5.69 -2.99
C ASP A 269 14.84 4.24 -2.49
N MET A 270 13.71 3.56 -2.63
CA MET A 270 13.57 2.15 -2.28
C MET A 270 14.49 1.25 -3.12
N LEU A 271 14.63 1.50 -4.42
CA LEU A 271 15.51 0.75 -5.30
C LEU A 271 16.99 1.03 -4.99
N ALA A 272 17.34 2.28 -4.74
CA ALA A 272 18.70 2.70 -4.38
C ALA A 272 19.14 2.01 -3.08
N CYS A 273 18.31 2.04 -2.04
CA CYS A 273 18.59 1.36 -0.78
C CYS A 273 18.82 -0.15 -0.96
N ARG A 274 18.08 -0.80 -1.88
CA ARG A 274 18.25 -2.22 -2.19
C ARG A 274 19.56 -2.47 -2.94
N LYS A 275 19.89 -1.65 -3.93
CA LYS A 275 21.14 -1.74 -4.70
C LYS A 275 22.38 -1.55 -3.81
N GLU A 276 22.38 -0.53 -2.96
CA GLU A 276 23.44 -0.28 -1.97
C GLU A 276 23.66 -1.50 -1.07
N ALA A 277 22.57 -2.06 -0.52
CA ALA A 277 22.67 -3.22 0.36
C ALA A 277 23.17 -4.48 -0.37
N ILE A 278 22.69 -4.73 -1.59
CA ILE A 278 23.09 -5.89 -2.39
C ILE A 278 24.57 -5.82 -2.79
N GLU A 279 25.09 -4.63 -3.11
CA GLU A 279 26.51 -4.45 -3.37
C GLU A 279 27.36 -4.86 -2.16
N VAL A 280 26.97 -4.42 -0.96
CA VAL A 280 27.66 -4.82 0.28
C VAL A 280 27.48 -6.32 0.55
N ILE A 281 26.28 -6.89 0.35
CA ILE A 281 26.02 -8.33 0.52
C ILE A 281 26.91 -9.16 -0.40
N ASN A 282 27.01 -8.78 -1.68
CA ASN A 282 27.86 -9.45 -2.65
C ASN A 282 29.34 -9.38 -2.24
N ASN A 283 29.80 -8.23 -1.76
CA ASN A 283 31.17 -8.05 -1.27
C ASN A 283 31.48 -8.82 0.03
N THR A 284 30.54 -8.86 0.97
CA THR A 284 30.72 -9.51 2.29
C THR A 284 30.58 -11.02 2.22
N PHE A 285 29.59 -11.53 1.48
CA PHE A 285 29.24 -12.96 1.47
C PHE A 285 29.67 -13.69 0.19
N GLY A 286 30.17 -12.98 -0.82
CA GLY A 286 30.64 -13.56 -2.09
C GLY A 286 29.51 -14.01 -3.02
N THR A 287 28.35 -13.36 -2.96
CA THR A 287 27.18 -13.67 -3.80
C THR A 287 27.18 -12.84 -5.10
N ASN A 288 26.34 -13.22 -6.07
CA ASN A 288 26.12 -12.48 -7.31
C ASN A 288 24.64 -12.15 -7.48
N ILE A 289 24.10 -11.40 -6.51
CA ILE A 289 22.69 -11.00 -6.48
C ILE A 289 22.53 -9.67 -7.24
N SER A 290 21.44 -9.51 -7.99
CA SER A 290 21.03 -8.22 -8.57
C SER A 290 19.56 -7.93 -8.31
N VAL A 291 19.18 -6.65 -8.34
CA VAL A 291 17.79 -6.19 -8.16
C VAL A 291 17.41 -5.13 -9.20
N ASP A 292 16.25 -5.32 -9.80
CA ASP A 292 15.68 -4.40 -10.79
C ASP A 292 14.18 -4.18 -10.52
N LYS A 293 13.62 -3.11 -11.11
CA LYS A 293 12.16 -2.88 -11.10
C LYS A 293 11.46 -3.95 -11.94
N ASN A 294 10.22 -4.28 -11.60
CA ASN A 294 9.44 -5.29 -12.31
C ASN A 294 8.06 -4.76 -12.75
N SER A 295 7.47 -5.41 -13.76
CA SER A 295 6.09 -5.23 -14.23
C SER A 295 5.71 -3.77 -14.54
N ALA A 296 4.62 -3.28 -13.97
CA ALA A 296 4.11 -1.93 -14.18
C ALA A 296 5.14 -0.84 -13.85
N TRP A 297 6.06 -1.10 -12.91
CA TRP A 297 7.12 -0.17 -12.53
C TRP A 297 8.29 -0.16 -13.52
N LEU A 298 8.56 -1.29 -14.18
CA LEU A 298 9.53 -1.35 -15.28
C LEU A 298 8.99 -0.63 -16.51
N ASN A 299 7.77 -0.98 -16.95
CA ASN A 299 7.15 -0.35 -18.12
C ASN A 299 7.03 1.17 -17.97
N LYS A 300 6.76 1.65 -16.74
CA LYS A 300 6.70 3.08 -16.45
C LYS A 300 8.08 3.73 -16.53
N GLN A 301 9.13 3.05 -16.06
CA GLN A 301 10.51 3.53 -16.23
C GLN A 301 10.86 3.63 -17.72
N GLU A 302 10.57 2.59 -18.51
CA GLU A 302 10.85 2.57 -19.96
C GLU A 302 10.10 3.69 -20.70
N GLN A 303 8.85 3.96 -20.33
CA GLN A 303 8.08 5.09 -20.87
C GLN A 303 8.76 6.44 -20.58
N LEU A 304 9.21 6.64 -19.35
CA LEU A 304 9.88 7.87 -18.95
C LEU A 304 11.24 8.05 -19.59
N ASP A 305 12.03 6.98 -19.66
CA ASP A 305 13.33 7.01 -20.32
C ASP A 305 13.15 7.38 -21.80
N THR A 306 12.14 6.81 -22.47
CA THR A 306 11.77 7.16 -23.84
C THR A 306 11.32 8.63 -23.97
N GLU A 307 10.50 9.13 -23.04
CA GLU A 307 10.07 10.54 -23.02
C GLU A 307 11.25 11.50 -22.79
N GLN A 308 12.19 11.14 -21.93
CA GLN A 308 13.40 11.93 -21.68
C GLN A 308 14.30 11.96 -22.91
N GLU A 309 14.49 10.84 -23.60
CA GLU A 309 15.25 10.77 -24.86
C GLU A 309 14.60 11.64 -25.95
N ILE A 310 13.27 11.66 -26.04
CA ILE A 310 12.53 12.52 -26.98
C ILE A 310 12.71 14.01 -26.63
N LYS A 311 12.58 14.38 -25.35
CA LYS A 311 12.82 15.76 -24.90
C LYS A 311 14.27 16.20 -25.16
N GLN A 312 15.24 15.33 -24.91
CA GLN A 312 16.66 15.62 -25.08
C GLN A 312 17.02 15.79 -26.56
N SER A 313 16.49 14.94 -27.44
CA SER A 313 16.65 15.08 -28.89
C SER A 313 15.98 16.33 -29.47
N GLN A 314 14.83 16.77 -28.93
CA GLN A 314 14.19 18.05 -29.31
C GLN A 314 14.99 19.27 -28.82
N ILE A 315 15.62 19.20 -27.64
CA ILE A 315 16.50 20.26 -27.13
C ILE A 315 17.78 20.36 -27.99
N GLU A 316 18.34 19.22 -28.41
CA GLU A 316 19.49 19.18 -29.31
C GLU A 316 19.17 19.73 -30.71
N SER A 317 17.99 19.43 -31.28
CA SER A 317 17.57 20.03 -32.55
C SER A 317 17.35 21.54 -32.46
N THR A 318 16.84 22.03 -31.32
CA THR A 318 16.62 23.47 -31.10
C THR A 318 17.95 24.22 -30.87
N LYS A 319 18.96 23.57 -30.28
CA LYS A 319 20.32 24.12 -30.14
C LYS A 319 21.04 24.18 -31.49
N ALA A 320 20.93 23.14 -32.32
CA ALA A 320 21.49 23.13 -33.66
C ALA A 320 20.94 24.27 -34.54
N GLU A 321 19.64 24.56 -34.46
CA GLU A 321 19.03 25.70 -35.17
C GLU A 321 19.44 27.09 -34.63
N SER A 322 19.93 27.17 -33.38
CA SER A 322 20.44 28.43 -32.80
C SER A 322 21.92 28.68 -33.11
N GLU A 323 22.74 27.63 -33.24
CA GLU A 323 24.14 27.75 -33.65
C GLU A 323 24.27 28.13 -35.14
N ASP A 324 23.34 27.69 -36.00
CA ASP A 324 23.28 28.13 -37.40
C ASP A 324 22.92 29.62 -37.56
N LYS A 325 22.27 30.25 -36.57
CA LYS A 325 21.93 31.69 -36.61
C LYS A 325 23.01 32.61 -36.03
N GLU A 326 23.82 32.15 -35.08
CA GLU A 326 24.97 32.94 -34.58
C GLU A 326 26.19 32.89 -35.54
N GLY A 327 26.20 31.96 -36.50
CA GLY A 327 27.20 31.89 -37.56
C GLY A 327 26.99 32.89 -38.72
N GLU A 328 25.76 33.36 -38.94
CA GLU A 328 25.44 34.29 -40.05
C GLU A 328 25.66 35.77 -39.70
N ASP A 329 25.74 36.15 -38.41
CA ASP A 329 25.81 37.56 -37.97
C ASP A 329 27.26 38.10 -37.76
N LYS A 330 28.29 37.36 -38.21
CA LYS A 330 29.71 37.79 -38.09
C LYS A 330 30.37 38.23 -39.40
N ASP A 331 29.66 38.16 -40.52
CA ASP A 331 30.14 38.60 -41.82
C ASP A 331 29.23 39.71 -42.41
N GLU A 332 29.17 40.88 -41.76
CA GLU A 332 28.76 42.15 -42.38
C GLU A 332 29.74 43.30 -42.08
#